data_AF-A0A3D4FL88-F1
#
_entry.id   AF-A0A3D4FL88-F1
#
_cell.length_a   1.000
_cell.length_b   1.000
_cell.length_c   1.000
_cell.angle_alpha   90.00
_cell.angle_beta   90.00
_cell.angle_gamma   90.00
#
_symmetry.space_group_name_H-M   'P 1'
#
loop_
_entity.id
_entity.type
_entity.pdbx_description
1 polymer ?
#
loop_
_entity_poly.entity_id
_entity_poly.type
_entity_poly.pdbx_seq_one_letter_code
_entity_poly.pdbx_strand_id
1 'polypeptide(L)'
;MKKGIIIATIFLVGALLLGGIFYNSNAKHPFKATEDFTIEVKEGDTLYNVIEKLKGEGKLKNTTLTKVYIKQKNLQPNIKPGSYNIAKGVSVEEFIDMLEDSSLDKSNIKVTIPEGYDVDGIAATLEKADVISKDEFISAVKEYKLPSYIKSNSERKYDLEGFLFPDTYSFKNGVSGEEIIKTMNGRFNEVIKDLTKEKPLNDEELYNIITMASIVERET
;
A
#
# COMPACT_ATOMS: atom_id res chain seq x y z
N MET A 1 -31.75 10.36 52.32
CA MET A 1 -31.51 9.23 51.39
C MET A 1 -31.42 9.66 49.92
N LYS A 2 -32.43 10.34 49.34
CA LYS A 2 -32.41 10.73 47.90
C LYS A 2 -31.21 11.60 47.48
N LYS A 3 -30.78 12.58 48.29
CA LYS A 3 -29.63 13.45 47.98
C LYS A 3 -28.28 12.70 47.90
N GLY A 4 -28.08 11.68 48.75
CA GLY A 4 -26.86 10.87 48.75
C GLY A 4 -26.75 9.96 47.51
N ILE A 5 -27.88 9.42 47.05
CA ILE A 5 -27.95 8.65 45.81
C ILE A 5 -27.61 9.53 44.60
N ILE A 6 -28.18 10.75 44.53
CA ILE A 6 -27.90 11.69 43.43
C ILE A 6 -26.41 12.06 43.36
N ILE A 7 -25.77 12.33 44.51
CA ILE A 7 -24.34 12.64 44.55
C ILE A 7 -23.49 11.45 44.11
N ALA A 8 -23.81 10.24 44.58
CA ALA A 8 -23.12 9.02 44.18
C ALA A 8 -23.26 8.73 42.67
N THR A 9 -24.44 8.95 42.10
CA THR A 9 -24.67 8.79 40.65
C THR A 9 -23.89 9.81 39.84
N ILE A 10 -23.86 11.09 40.24
CA ILE A 10 -23.07 12.13 39.56
C ILE A 10 -21.57 11.78 39.61
N PHE A 11 -21.08 11.28 40.75
CA PHE A 11 -19.69 10.88 40.90
C PHE A 11 -19.34 9.67 40.03
N LEU A 12 -20.23 8.68 39.95
CA LEU A 12 -20.06 7.51 39.09
C LEU A 12 -20.03 7.91 37.61
N VAL A 13 -20.96 8.77 37.18
CA VAL A 13 -21.00 9.27 35.79
C VAL A 13 -19.76 10.09 35.48
N GLY A 14 -19.32 10.96 36.40
CA GLY A 14 -18.07 11.72 36.26
C GLY A 14 -16.84 10.81 36.13
N ALA A 15 -16.75 9.77 36.96
CA ALA A 15 -15.67 8.79 36.90
C ALA A 15 -15.69 7.99 35.58
N LEU A 16 -16.86 7.62 35.07
CA LEU A 16 -17.01 6.95 33.77
C LEU A 16 -16.61 7.86 32.61
N LEU A 17 -17.01 9.14 32.64
CA LEU A 17 -16.63 10.12 31.63
C LEU A 17 -15.12 10.37 31.61
N LEU A 18 -14.52 10.61 32.78
CA LEU A 18 -13.07 10.79 32.91
C LEU A 18 -12.30 9.52 32.50
N GLY A 19 -12.80 8.35 32.88
CA GLY A 19 -12.25 7.06 32.47
C GLY A 19 -12.33 6.85 30.95
N GLY A 20 -13.44 7.22 30.32
CA GLY A 20 -13.61 7.18 28.87
C GLY A 20 -12.67 8.13 28.12
N ILE A 21 -12.51 9.36 28.60
CA ILE A 21 -11.56 10.35 28.04
C ILE A 21 -10.12 9.85 28.18
N PHE A 22 -9.76 9.33 29.36
CA PHE A 22 -8.44 8.78 29.61
C PHE A 22 -8.15 7.57 28.71
N TYR A 23 -9.11 6.65 28.58
CA TYR A 23 -9.00 5.49 27.69
C TYR A 23 -8.84 5.94 26.23
N ASN A 24 -9.68 6.84 25.73
CA ASN A 24 -9.58 7.32 24.34
C ASN A 24 -8.23 8.02 24.07
N SER A 25 -7.77 8.88 24.99
CA SER A 25 -6.52 9.63 24.83
C SER A 25 -5.25 8.77 24.90
N ASN A 26 -5.28 7.65 25.64
CA ASN A 26 -4.09 6.81 25.84
C ASN A 26 -4.11 5.52 25.02
N ALA A 27 -5.28 4.92 24.81
CA ALA A 27 -5.44 3.66 24.08
C ALA A 27 -5.59 3.90 22.58
N LYS A 28 -6.47 4.83 22.16
CA LYS A 28 -6.70 5.13 20.73
C LYS A 28 -5.60 5.99 20.13
N HIS A 29 -5.09 6.98 20.87
CA HIS A 29 -4.01 7.89 20.42
C HIS A 29 -2.74 7.75 21.30
N PRO A 30 -2.01 6.63 21.19
CA PRO A 30 -0.96 6.27 22.14
C PRO A 30 0.35 7.01 21.91
N PHE A 31 0.52 7.72 20.80
CA PHE A 31 1.78 8.36 20.47
C PHE A 31 1.98 9.67 21.25
N LYS A 32 3.19 9.86 21.78
CA LYS A 32 3.63 11.10 22.45
C LYS A 32 4.15 12.17 21.48
N ALA A 33 4.28 11.83 20.19
CA ALA A 33 4.94 12.67 19.22
C ALA A 33 4.21 14.00 19.02
N THR A 34 4.93 15.10 19.22
CA THR A 34 4.47 16.48 18.97
C THR A 34 4.72 16.93 17.54
N GLU A 35 5.55 16.19 16.83
CA GLU A 35 5.96 16.36 15.44
C GLU A 35 5.93 15.00 14.75
N ASP A 36 5.96 15.01 13.42
CA ASP A 36 6.02 13.79 12.63
C ASP A 36 7.33 13.03 12.92
N PHE A 37 7.28 11.70 12.87
CA PHE A 37 8.45 10.87 13.12
C PHE A 37 8.50 9.72 12.14
N THR A 38 9.71 9.28 11.79
CA THR A 38 9.90 8.13 10.89
C THR A 38 10.14 6.86 11.69
N ILE A 39 9.54 5.76 11.25
CA ILE A 39 9.73 4.44 11.82
C ILE A 39 10.18 3.46 10.73
N GLU A 40 11.19 2.67 11.04
CA GLU A 40 11.65 1.57 10.19
C GLU A 40 11.08 0.25 10.71
N VAL A 41 10.37 -0.47 9.85
CA VAL A 41 9.86 -1.83 10.06
C VAL A 41 10.73 -2.80 9.27
N LYS A 42 11.31 -3.79 9.94
CA LYS A 42 12.18 -4.78 9.31
C LYS A 42 11.40 -6.00 8.84
N GLU A 43 11.98 -6.75 7.93
CA GLU A 43 11.41 -8.01 7.50
C GLU A 43 11.30 -8.98 8.69
N GLY A 44 10.14 -9.63 8.83
CA GLY A 44 9.83 -10.51 9.96
C GLY A 44 9.41 -9.79 11.25
N ASP A 45 9.35 -8.45 11.27
CA ASP A 45 8.77 -7.74 12.40
C ASP A 45 7.27 -8.05 12.53
N THR A 46 6.82 -8.17 13.78
CA THR A 46 5.38 -8.19 14.11
C THR A 46 4.95 -6.80 14.59
N LEU A 47 3.64 -6.50 14.57
CA LEU A 47 3.13 -5.26 15.16
C LEU A 47 3.60 -5.08 16.61
N TYR A 48 3.72 -6.16 17.38
CA TYR A 48 4.21 -6.10 18.76
C TYR A 48 5.70 -5.75 18.84
N ASN A 49 6.54 -6.19 17.91
CA ASN A 49 7.94 -5.80 17.82
C ASN A 49 8.05 -4.29 17.58
N VAL A 50 7.27 -3.78 16.63
CA VAL A 50 7.21 -2.36 16.27
C VAL A 50 6.76 -1.51 17.46
N ILE A 51 5.73 -1.96 18.18
CA ILE A 51 5.24 -1.29 19.40
C ILE A 51 6.29 -1.30 20.53
N GLU A 52 7.06 -2.38 20.71
CA GLU A 52 8.16 -2.41 21.69
C GLU A 52 9.34 -1.51 21.27
N LYS A 53 9.66 -1.42 19.98
CA LYS A 53 10.65 -0.47 19.46
C LYS A 53 10.26 0.97 19.79
N LEU A 54 9.00 1.34 19.51
CA LEU A 54 8.46 2.66 19.82
C LEU A 54 8.42 2.96 21.32
N LYS A 55 8.24 1.94 22.16
CA LYS A 55 8.38 2.08 23.62
C LYS A 55 9.83 2.39 24.00
N GLY A 56 10.81 1.67 23.43
CA GLY A 56 12.25 1.92 23.64
C GLY A 56 12.68 3.33 23.23
N GLU A 57 12.09 3.86 22.16
CA GLU A 57 12.29 5.23 21.68
C GLU A 57 11.48 6.28 22.47
N GLY A 58 10.71 5.87 23.49
CA GLY A 58 9.90 6.77 24.30
C GLY A 58 8.72 7.40 23.56
N LYS A 59 8.32 6.87 22.40
CA LYS A 59 7.26 7.43 21.53
C LYS A 59 5.85 7.08 21.97
N LEU A 60 5.66 6.17 22.94
CA LEU A 60 4.35 5.74 23.44
C LEU A 60 4.03 6.30 24.84
N LYS A 61 2.76 6.72 25.04
CA LYS A 61 2.15 7.13 26.31
C LYS A 61 2.08 5.95 27.28
N ASN A 62 1.44 4.87 26.86
CA ASN A 62 1.27 3.66 27.65
C ASN A 62 1.19 2.42 26.75
N THR A 63 2.29 1.69 26.64
CA THR A 63 2.40 0.49 25.79
C THR A 63 1.41 -0.61 26.16
N THR A 64 1.15 -0.81 27.45
CA THR A 64 0.21 -1.84 27.91
C THR A 64 -1.20 -1.54 27.44
N LEU A 65 -1.66 -0.29 27.57
CA LEU A 65 -2.98 0.13 27.09
C LEU A 65 -3.10 0.01 25.57
N THR A 66 -2.06 0.36 24.82
CA THR A 66 -2.02 0.17 23.36
C THR A 66 -2.16 -1.30 22.98
N LYS A 67 -1.41 -2.20 23.63
CA LYS A 67 -1.51 -3.65 23.38
C LYS A 67 -2.88 -4.21 23.72
N VAL A 68 -3.47 -3.75 24.83
CA VAL A 68 -4.86 -4.13 25.21
C VAL A 68 -5.85 -3.65 24.17
N TYR A 69 -5.70 -2.42 23.64
CA TYR A 69 -6.55 -1.89 22.57
C TYR A 69 -6.49 -2.75 21.31
N ILE A 70 -5.27 -3.04 20.84
CA ILE A 70 -5.02 -3.89 19.66
C ILE A 70 -5.69 -5.26 19.85
N LYS A 71 -5.51 -5.88 21.03
CA LYS A 71 -6.12 -7.18 21.35
C LYS A 71 -7.65 -7.10 21.42
N GLN A 72 -8.21 -6.09 22.07
CA GLN A 72 -9.65 -5.92 22.23
C GLN A 72 -10.35 -5.69 20.88
N LYS A 73 -9.68 -4.98 19.97
CA LYS A 73 -10.15 -4.72 18.61
C LYS A 73 -9.83 -5.83 17.62
N ASN A 74 -9.14 -6.89 18.06
CA ASN A 74 -8.66 -8.00 17.23
C ASN A 74 -7.88 -7.52 15.98
N LEU A 75 -7.08 -6.46 16.13
CA LEU A 75 -6.28 -5.93 15.03
C LEU A 75 -5.09 -6.85 14.80
N GLN A 76 -5.09 -7.57 13.68
CA GLN A 76 -4.02 -8.48 13.25
C GLN A 76 -3.53 -8.10 11.86
N PRO A 77 -2.81 -6.97 11.74
CA PRO A 77 -2.43 -6.47 10.44
C PRO A 77 -1.30 -7.27 9.80
N ASN A 78 -1.31 -7.29 8.47
CA ASN A 78 -0.20 -7.79 7.66
C ASN A 78 0.81 -6.66 7.41
N ILE A 79 1.58 -6.32 8.45
CA ILE A 79 2.53 -5.20 8.37
C ILE A 79 3.61 -5.47 7.31
N LYS A 80 3.96 -4.44 6.56
CA LYS A 80 4.96 -4.48 5.50
C LYS A 80 6.28 -3.90 5.98
N PRO A 81 7.43 -4.48 5.58
CA PRO A 81 8.73 -3.91 5.89
C PRO A 81 8.96 -2.63 5.07
N GLY A 82 9.44 -1.58 5.73
CA GLY A 82 9.60 -0.27 5.11
C GLY A 82 9.89 0.86 6.11
N SER A 83 10.06 2.06 5.57
CA SER A 83 10.29 3.29 6.34
C SER A 83 9.07 4.21 6.26
N TYR A 84 8.33 4.40 7.35
CA TYR A 84 7.04 5.10 7.33
C TYR A 84 7.14 6.46 8.00
N ASN A 85 6.57 7.52 7.39
CA ASN A 85 6.36 8.79 8.08
C ASN A 85 5.08 8.74 8.90
N ILE A 86 5.19 8.82 10.22
CA ILE A 86 4.03 8.83 11.10
C ILE A 86 3.72 10.27 11.48
N ALA A 87 2.56 10.77 11.04
CA ALA A 87 2.10 12.10 11.38
C ALA A 87 1.82 12.23 12.89
N LYS A 88 1.98 13.44 13.44
CA LYS A 88 1.61 13.68 14.85
C LYS A 88 0.12 13.41 15.09
N GLY A 89 -0.20 12.78 16.22
CA GLY A 89 -1.58 12.60 16.66
C GLY A 89 -2.36 11.44 16.00
N VAL A 90 -1.73 10.65 15.12
CA VAL A 90 -2.38 9.47 14.53
C VAL A 90 -2.89 8.51 15.62
N SER A 91 -3.97 7.80 15.31
CA SER A 91 -4.51 6.72 16.12
C SER A 91 -3.77 5.40 15.88
N VAL A 92 -4.01 4.40 16.73
CA VAL A 92 -3.51 3.02 16.51
C VAL A 92 -4.02 2.43 15.20
N GLU A 93 -5.28 2.71 14.86
CA GLU A 93 -5.93 2.19 13.66
C GLU A 93 -5.27 2.79 12.41
N GLU A 94 -5.17 4.12 12.34
CA GLU A 94 -4.48 4.80 11.23
C GLU A 94 -3.00 4.37 11.13
N PHE A 95 -2.30 4.23 12.26
CA PHE A 95 -0.93 3.74 12.27
C PHE A 95 -0.83 2.33 11.68
N ILE A 96 -1.77 1.45 12.02
CA ILE A 96 -1.80 0.09 11.48
C ILE A 96 -2.08 0.11 9.98
N ASP A 97 -3.09 0.86 9.54
CA ASP A 97 -3.43 0.98 8.11
C ASP A 97 -2.21 1.45 7.30
N MET A 98 -1.44 2.39 7.86
CA MET A 98 -0.21 2.86 7.24
C MET A 98 0.87 1.79 7.11
N LEU A 99 0.99 0.89 8.10
CA LEU A 99 1.96 -0.20 8.06
C LEU A 99 1.55 -1.33 7.11
N GLU A 100 0.26 -1.45 6.77
CA GLU A 100 -0.22 -2.43 5.79
C GLU A 100 -0.05 -1.94 4.35
N ASP A 101 -0.05 -0.61 4.16
CA ASP A 101 0.13 0.01 2.85
C ASP A 101 1.61 0.17 2.51
N SER A 102 2.15 -0.78 1.72
CA SER A 102 3.52 -0.70 1.22
C SER A 102 3.80 0.54 0.38
N SER A 103 2.78 1.23 -0.17
CA SER A 103 2.97 2.43 -0.98
C SER A 103 3.43 3.66 -0.17
N LEU A 104 3.26 3.61 1.16
CA LEU A 104 3.66 4.65 2.11
C LEU A 104 5.09 4.49 2.64
N ASP A 105 5.79 3.43 2.22
CA ASP A 105 7.21 3.29 2.48
C ASP A 105 7.98 4.42 1.78
N LYS A 106 8.62 5.30 2.56
CA LYS A 106 9.48 6.39 2.09
C LYS A 106 10.68 5.91 1.28
N SER A 107 11.06 4.64 1.40
CA SER A 107 12.11 4.07 0.54
C SER A 107 11.61 3.77 -0.86
N ASN A 108 10.30 3.84 -1.09
CA ASN A 108 9.74 3.68 -2.43
C ASN A 108 9.79 4.98 -3.22
N ILE A 109 10.16 4.84 -4.47
CA ILE A 109 10.12 5.82 -5.53
C ILE A 109 8.73 5.73 -6.18
N LYS A 110 8.01 6.85 -6.24
CA LYS A 110 6.75 6.94 -6.99
C LYS A 110 7.03 7.24 -8.45
N VAL A 111 6.51 6.41 -9.34
CA VAL A 111 6.67 6.55 -10.79
C VAL A 111 5.30 6.52 -11.45
N THR A 112 4.96 7.57 -12.17
CA THR A 112 3.75 7.62 -13.01
C THR A 112 4.10 7.20 -14.42
N ILE A 113 3.38 6.20 -14.92
CA ILE A 113 3.44 5.74 -16.31
C ILE A 113 2.20 6.30 -17.03
N PRO A 114 2.34 7.27 -17.94
CA PRO A 114 1.21 7.82 -18.67
C PRO A 114 0.60 6.80 -19.65
N GLU A 115 -0.65 7.06 -20.03
CA GLU A 115 -1.31 6.36 -21.13
C GLU A 115 -0.53 6.58 -22.46
N GLY A 116 -0.69 5.63 -23.39
CA GLY A 116 0.00 5.66 -24.70
C GLY A 116 1.49 5.30 -24.68
N TYR A 117 2.09 5.05 -23.51
CA TYR A 117 3.49 4.64 -23.42
C TYR A 117 3.69 3.20 -23.90
N ASP A 118 4.72 3.00 -24.73
CA ASP A 118 5.24 1.68 -25.08
C ASP A 118 6.22 1.16 -24.01
N VAL A 119 6.66 -0.09 -24.16
CA VAL A 119 7.60 -0.71 -23.22
C VAL A 119 8.91 0.09 -23.10
N ASP A 120 9.41 0.68 -24.19
CA ASP A 120 10.61 1.51 -24.17
C ASP A 120 10.44 2.81 -23.39
N GLY A 121 9.27 3.45 -23.52
CA GLY A 121 8.88 4.62 -22.76
C GLY A 121 8.75 4.31 -21.27
N ILE A 122 8.17 3.16 -20.92
CA ILE A 122 8.11 2.66 -19.54
C ILE A 122 9.53 2.48 -18.99
N ALA A 123 10.39 1.78 -19.74
CA ALA A 123 11.77 1.51 -19.33
C ALA A 123 12.57 2.80 -19.09
N ALA A 124 12.44 3.78 -19.99
CA ALA A 124 13.09 5.08 -19.83
C ALA A 124 12.55 5.88 -18.62
N THR A 125 11.27 5.75 -18.32
CA THR A 125 10.64 6.42 -17.16
C THR A 125 11.12 5.82 -15.85
N LEU A 126 11.22 4.49 -15.78
CA LEU A 126 11.74 3.75 -14.62
C LEU A 126 13.22 4.06 -14.37
N GLU A 127 14.03 4.12 -15.42
CA GLU A 127 15.45 4.48 -15.33
C GLU A 127 15.65 5.93 -14.87
N LYS A 128 14.89 6.88 -15.44
CA LYS A 128 14.93 8.28 -15.03
C LYS A 128 14.53 8.47 -13.57
N ALA A 129 13.66 7.60 -13.05
CA ALA A 129 13.23 7.61 -11.67
C ALA A 129 14.19 6.85 -10.73
N ASP A 130 15.29 6.26 -11.23
CA ASP A 130 16.24 5.47 -10.46
C ASP A 130 15.62 4.21 -9.82
N VAL A 131 14.62 3.62 -10.50
CA VAL A 131 13.98 2.36 -10.06
C VAL A 131 14.78 1.15 -10.53
N ILE A 132 15.10 1.10 -11.83
CA ILE A 132 15.83 0.02 -12.49
C ILE A 132 16.46 0.57 -13.78
N SER A 133 17.59 0.03 -14.22
CA SER A 133 18.18 0.44 -15.50
C SER A 133 17.29 0.03 -16.69
N LYS A 134 17.35 0.81 -17.77
CA LYS A 134 16.55 0.53 -18.97
C LYS A 134 16.84 -0.87 -19.51
N ASP A 135 18.11 -1.24 -19.63
CA ASP A 135 18.54 -2.51 -20.21
C ASP A 135 18.11 -3.72 -19.37
N GLU A 136 18.13 -3.59 -18.05
CA GLU A 136 17.70 -4.65 -17.13
C GLU A 136 16.18 -4.86 -17.20
N PHE A 137 15.39 -3.78 -17.24
CA PHE A 137 13.94 -3.88 -17.41
C PHE A 137 13.57 -4.49 -18.77
N ILE A 138 14.22 -4.06 -19.86
CA ILE A 138 13.98 -4.62 -21.19
C ILE A 138 14.35 -6.11 -21.25
N SER A 139 15.41 -6.52 -20.55
CA SER A 139 15.79 -7.93 -20.46
C SER A 139 14.72 -8.74 -19.73
N ALA A 140 14.21 -8.22 -18.60
CA ALA A 140 13.12 -8.84 -17.87
C ALA A 140 11.84 -8.97 -18.71
N VAL A 141 11.50 -7.96 -19.52
CA VAL A 141 10.34 -8.01 -20.43
C VAL A 141 10.47 -9.15 -21.46
N LYS A 142 11.66 -9.35 -22.03
CA LYS A 142 11.90 -10.40 -23.03
C LYS A 142 11.88 -11.82 -22.42
N GLU A 143 12.31 -11.95 -21.17
CA GLU A 143 12.38 -13.24 -20.47
C GLU A 143 11.10 -13.58 -19.71
N TYR A 144 10.18 -12.61 -19.57
CA TYR A 144 8.97 -12.77 -18.78
C TYR A 144 8.07 -13.88 -19.32
N LYS A 145 7.64 -14.78 -18.44
CA LYS A 145 6.69 -15.82 -18.78
C LYS A 145 5.31 -15.22 -19.04
N LEU A 146 4.89 -15.24 -20.31
CA LEU A 146 3.62 -14.67 -20.73
C LEU A 146 2.40 -15.36 -20.06
N PRO A 147 1.45 -14.58 -19.52
CA PRO A 147 0.11 -15.06 -19.16
C PRO A 147 -0.66 -15.61 -20.38
N SER A 148 -1.67 -16.45 -20.15
CA SER A 148 -2.40 -17.14 -21.24
C SER A 148 -3.12 -16.20 -22.21
N TYR A 149 -3.58 -15.04 -21.71
CA TYR A 149 -4.27 -14.02 -22.51
C TYR A 149 -3.32 -13.14 -23.33
N ILE A 150 -2.00 -13.30 -23.16
CA ILE A 150 -0.99 -12.63 -23.99
C ILE A 150 -0.44 -13.64 -24.99
N LYS A 151 -0.72 -13.40 -26.28
CA LYS A 151 -0.18 -14.20 -27.37
C LYS A 151 1.12 -13.57 -27.86
N SER A 152 2.14 -14.42 -28.06
CA SER A 152 3.37 -13.96 -28.70
C SER A 152 3.07 -13.51 -30.13
N ASN A 153 3.57 -12.34 -30.51
CA ASN A 153 3.29 -11.72 -31.80
C ASN A 153 4.57 -11.10 -32.35
N SER A 154 5.09 -11.68 -33.44
CA SER A 154 6.32 -11.24 -34.11
C SER A 154 6.22 -9.83 -34.72
N GLU A 155 5.02 -9.28 -34.89
CA GLU A 155 4.83 -7.91 -35.36
C GLU A 155 4.99 -6.86 -34.24
N ARG A 156 4.97 -7.29 -32.98
CA ARG A 156 5.24 -6.42 -31.84
C ARG A 156 6.72 -6.47 -31.49
N LYS A 157 7.24 -5.33 -31.04
CA LYS A 157 8.62 -5.26 -30.54
C LYS A 157 8.79 -6.08 -29.25
N TYR A 158 7.77 -6.07 -28.39
CA TYR A 158 7.69 -6.85 -27.17
C TYR A 158 6.27 -7.42 -27.02
N ASP A 159 6.16 -8.65 -26.52
CA ASP A 159 4.85 -9.31 -26.35
C ASP A 159 3.98 -8.63 -25.27
N LEU A 160 4.60 -7.96 -24.31
CA LEU A 160 3.93 -7.22 -23.23
C LEU A 160 3.40 -5.83 -23.65
N GLU A 161 3.59 -5.41 -24.91
CA GLU A 161 3.06 -4.14 -25.40
C GLU A 161 1.54 -4.05 -25.23
N GLY A 162 1.07 -2.98 -24.58
CA GLY A 162 -0.34 -2.75 -24.25
C GLY A 162 -0.88 -3.58 -23.07
N PHE A 163 -0.06 -4.41 -22.42
CA PHE A 163 -0.46 -5.24 -21.28
C PHE A 163 0.19 -4.84 -19.94
N LEU A 164 0.99 -3.78 -19.95
CA LEU A 164 1.48 -3.10 -18.74
C LEU A 164 0.59 -1.87 -18.53
N PHE A 165 -0.25 -1.89 -17.50
CA PHE A 165 -1.25 -0.86 -17.31
C PHE A 165 -0.60 0.51 -17.00
N PRO A 166 -1.09 1.63 -17.54
CA PRO A 166 -0.66 2.97 -17.14
C PRO A 166 -1.28 3.35 -15.79
N ASP A 167 -0.44 3.63 -14.80
CA ASP A 167 -0.86 4.09 -13.48
C ASP A 167 0.33 4.76 -12.75
N THR A 168 0.11 5.22 -11.53
CA THR A 168 1.17 5.61 -10.61
C THR A 168 1.54 4.45 -9.70
N TYR A 169 2.78 3.98 -9.83
CA TYR A 169 3.35 2.88 -9.07
C TYR A 169 4.30 3.36 -7.99
N SER A 170 4.51 2.54 -6.96
CA SER A 170 5.44 2.77 -5.87
C SER A 170 6.41 1.59 -5.83
N PHE A 171 7.67 1.83 -6.17
CA PHE A 171 8.71 0.80 -6.32
C PHE A 171 9.93 1.11 -5.46
N LYS A 172 10.60 0.09 -4.93
CA LYS A 172 11.91 0.27 -4.28
C LYS A 172 13.00 0.47 -5.33
N ASN A 173 14.06 1.20 -4.99
CA ASN A 173 15.25 1.29 -5.82
C ASN A 173 15.86 -0.12 -5.97
N GLY A 174 16.16 -0.54 -7.20
CA GLY A 174 16.74 -1.85 -7.51
C GLY A 174 15.76 -3.01 -7.38
N VAL A 175 14.44 -2.74 -7.40
CA VAL A 175 13.43 -3.81 -7.51
C VAL A 175 13.61 -4.55 -8.84
N SER A 176 13.41 -5.87 -8.85
CA SER A 176 13.61 -6.68 -10.06
C SER A 176 12.61 -6.31 -11.17
N GLY A 177 13.07 -6.37 -12.43
CA GLY A 177 12.18 -6.12 -13.58
C GLY A 177 10.98 -7.06 -13.62
N GLU A 178 11.14 -8.32 -13.18
CA GLU A 178 10.03 -9.29 -13.09
C GLU A 178 8.94 -8.84 -12.10
N GLU A 179 9.32 -8.26 -10.96
CA GLU A 179 8.38 -7.76 -9.96
C GLU A 179 7.65 -6.49 -10.43
N ILE A 180 8.34 -5.61 -11.16
CA ILE A 180 7.72 -4.46 -11.83
C ILE A 180 6.66 -4.95 -12.82
N ILE A 181 7.02 -5.88 -13.71
CA ILE A 181 6.10 -6.44 -14.71
C ILE A 181 4.91 -7.10 -14.03
N LYS A 182 5.12 -7.91 -12.98
CA LYS A 182 4.05 -8.55 -12.21
C LYS A 182 3.10 -7.52 -11.61
N THR A 183 3.63 -6.43 -11.06
CA THR A 183 2.82 -5.35 -10.48
C THR A 183 1.96 -4.66 -11.54
N MET A 184 2.56 -4.26 -12.66
CA MET A 184 1.85 -3.56 -13.75
C MET A 184 0.82 -4.47 -14.44
N ASN A 185 1.17 -5.74 -14.68
CA ASN A 185 0.27 -6.73 -15.26
C ASN A 185 -0.84 -7.15 -14.27
N GLY A 186 -0.55 -7.22 -12.97
CA GLY A 186 -1.54 -7.42 -11.92
C GLY A 186 -2.59 -6.31 -11.92
N ARG A 187 -2.14 -5.06 -12.03
CA ARG A 187 -3.02 -3.90 -12.17
C ARG A 187 -3.89 -3.96 -13.42
N PHE A 188 -3.31 -4.34 -14.56
CA PHE A 188 -4.05 -4.60 -15.79
C PHE A 188 -5.20 -5.60 -15.55
N ASN A 189 -4.91 -6.74 -14.92
CA ASN A 189 -5.92 -7.77 -14.67
C ASN A 189 -7.04 -7.29 -13.72
N GLU A 190 -6.70 -6.51 -12.71
CA GLU A 190 -7.67 -5.92 -11.79
C GLU A 190 -8.66 -5.01 -12.55
N VAL A 191 -8.14 -4.07 -13.34
CA VAL A 191 -8.96 -3.12 -14.10
C VAL A 191 -9.83 -3.85 -15.12
N ILE A 192 -9.26 -4.81 -15.87
CA ILE A 192 -10.02 -5.59 -16.84
C ILE A 192 -11.10 -6.42 -16.18
N LYS A 193 -10.82 -7.05 -15.04
CA LYS A 193 -11.82 -7.82 -14.30
C LYS A 193 -12.99 -6.96 -13.84
N ASP A 194 -12.72 -5.74 -13.39
CA ASP A 194 -13.77 -4.81 -12.98
C ASP A 194 -14.60 -4.31 -14.17
N LEU A 195 -13.95 -3.98 -15.29
CA LEU A 195 -14.62 -3.56 -16.54
C LEU A 195 -15.47 -4.68 -17.16
N THR A 196 -15.04 -5.94 -17.04
CA THR A 196 -15.69 -7.11 -17.66
C THR A 196 -16.57 -7.88 -16.68
N LYS A 197 -16.85 -7.32 -15.51
CA LYS A 197 -17.62 -7.98 -14.45
C LYS A 197 -19.02 -8.43 -14.89
N GLU A 198 -19.69 -7.65 -15.73
CA GLU A 198 -21.03 -7.97 -16.25
C GLU A 198 -20.99 -8.89 -17.48
N LYS A 199 -19.90 -8.83 -18.24
CA LYS A 199 -19.68 -9.65 -19.44
C LYS A 199 -18.22 -10.11 -19.47
N PRO A 200 -17.91 -11.25 -18.82
CA PRO A 200 -16.56 -11.80 -18.82
C PRO A 200 -16.09 -12.06 -20.24
N LEU A 201 -14.88 -11.61 -20.55
CA LEU A 201 -14.24 -11.84 -21.84
C LEU A 201 -13.39 -13.11 -21.76
N ASN A 202 -13.33 -13.86 -22.86
CA ASN A 202 -12.30 -14.88 -23.01
C ASN A 202 -10.95 -14.25 -23.45
N ASP A 203 -9.88 -15.05 -23.37
CA ASP A 203 -8.51 -14.61 -23.69
C ASP A 203 -8.37 -14.02 -25.11
N GLU A 204 -9.10 -14.53 -26.09
CA GLU A 204 -9.05 -14.03 -27.47
C GLU A 204 -9.79 -12.69 -27.63
N GLU A 205 -10.97 -12.57 -27.02
CA GLU A 205 -11.73 -11.32 -26.99
C GLU A 205 -10.92 -10.21 -26.31
N LEU A 206 -10.31 -10.52 -25.17
CA LEU A 206 -9.47 -9.57 -24.44
C LEU A 206 -8.28 -9.12 -25.30
N TYR A 207 -7.54 -10.06 -25.88
CA TYR A 207 -6.41 -9.75 -26.74
C TYR A 207 -6.81 -8.82 -27.91
N ASN A 208 -7.95 -9.07 -28.55
CA ASN A 208 -8.43 -8.26 -29.67
C ASN A 208 -8.84 -6.85 -29.22
N ILE A 209 -9.54 -6.72 -28.08
CA ILE A 209 -9.95 -5.42 -27.54
C ILE A 209 -8.74 -4.57 -27.19
N ILE A 210 -7.73 -5.13 -26.52
CA ILE A 210 -6.51 -4.40 -26.16
C ILE A 210 -5.75 -3.96 -27.41
N THR A 211 -5.68 -4.81 -28.43
CA THR A 211 -5.03 -4.46 -29.71
C THR A 211 -5.77 -3.30 -30.40
N MET A 212 -7.10 -3.31 -30.38
CA MET A 212 -7.88 -2.20 -30.94
C MET A 212 -7.72 -0.92 -30.12
N ALA A 213 -7.72 -1.02 -28.80
CA ALA A 213 -7.53 0.12 -27.90
C ALA A 213 -6.16 0.77 -28.10
N SER A 214 -5.09 -0.01 -28.27
CA SER A 214 -3.74 0.54 -28.49
C SER A 214 -3.60 1.26 -29.84
N ILE A 215 -4.34 0.82 -30.86
CA ILE A 215 -4.40 1.53 -32.16
C ILE A 215 -5.12 2.87 -31.99
N VAL A 216 -6.28 2.89 -31.34
CA VAL A 216 -7.07 4.11 -31.11
C VAL A 216 -6.25 5.13 -30.31
N GLU A 217 -5.61 4.68 -29.23
CA GLU A 217 -4.81 5.55 -28.36
C GLU A 217 -3.65 6.21 -29.12
N ARG A 218 -3.01 5.50 -30.06
CA ARG A 218 -1.91 6.06 -30.84
C ARG A 218 -2.35 7.07 -31.92
N GLU A 219 -3.62 7.02 -32.33
CA GLU A 219 -4.20 7.93 -33.32
C GLU A 219 -4.84 9.18 -32.69
N THR A 220 -4.90 9.27 -31.36
CA THR A 220 -5.55 10.37 -30.62
C THR A 220 -4.50 11.30 -30.00
#